data_AF-A0A948F175-F1
#
_entry.id   AF-A0A948F175-F1
#
_cell.length_a   1.000
_cell.length_b   1.000
_cell.length_c   1.000
_cell.angle_alpha   90.00
_cell.angle_beta   90.00
_cell.angle_gamma   90.00
#
_symmetry.space_group_name_H-M   'P 1'
#
loop_
_entity.id
_entity.type
_entity.pdbx_description
1 polymer ?
#
loop_
_entity_poly.entity_id
_entity_poly.type
_entity_poly.pdbx_seq_one_letter_code
_entity_poly.pdbx_strand_id
1 'polypeptide(L)'
;MKRTPDFQKSNEQREVAVDKSTFHLNVANTSGKVRNVIHPLEDDKSNRIYELDGFVPVVIDEDFLRSIGIESEIDNEALSRLIEGSEQFKRLYQRRTLTPAPSFDFASIDLENPLEIHNYTGMCPTYVQELTPSVGACSIACQYCLVTDGDHQAPTTVWQNYPDLVAKVLEEKKDVSSFYYFSPKTEAFSEHHLETGIAHGILQSFIDHFEKYPDSKARMFIATKAGMKHLDFQYGGKSIIDLLSKLKGKVQINGSIGIMPDFLRDVLEPNAASIEDRLKALQECQSRGLYAESVLAQPLLLPYMTEYVLDNYFSQLSRAGIKNIKPEFLTVDPKNLAFLSQFVHHFNPELMKDLLEVYIGSGNSDHRKQRLRLAPDREISITMLRKLEEYAKKYGISISICNWVKHELSQLDPTIKRIDSESSANGYRCLGYQINIFDKK
;
A
#
# COMPACT_ATOMS: atom_id res chain seq x y z
N MET A 1 -18.57 31.07 -71.09
CA MET A 1 -19.51 30.38 -70.17
C MET A 1 -18.69 29.46 -69.27
N LYS A 2 -18.92 29.53 -67.95
CA LYS A 2 -18.28 28.71 -66.91
C LYS A 2 -18.51 27.21 -67.17
N ARG A 3 -17.48 26.36 -67.03
CA ARG A 3 -17.32 25.41 -65.90
C ARG A 3 -16.11 24.49 -66.05
N THR A 4 -15.56 24.24 -64.87
CA THR A 4 -14.34 23.58 -64.38
C THR A 4 -14.48 22.04 -64.30
N PRO A 5 -13.48 21.27 -63.82
CA PRO A 5 -12.89 20.16 -64.58
C PRO A 5 -12.88 18.81 -63.82
N ASP A 6 -12.31 17.80 -64.47
CA ASP A 6 -12.07 16.47 -63.93
C ASP A 6 -10.73 16.33 -63.17
N PHE A 7 -10.80 15.46 -62.18
CA PHE A 7 -9.77 14.99 -61.25
C PHE A 7 -8.64 14.20 -61.94
N GLN A 8 -7.40 14.42 -61.50
CA GLN A 8 -6.34 13.41 -61.55
C GLN A 8 -5.65 13.27 -60.18
N LYS A 9 -5.41 12.00 -59.84
CA LYS A 9 -4.70 11.53 -58.65
C LYS A 9 -3.19 11.55 -58.88
N SER A 10 -2.42 11.89 -57.84
CA SER A 10 -1.09 11.32 -57.60
C SER A 10 -0.81 11.31 -56.10
N ASN A 11 -0.50 10.12 -55.57
CA ASN A 11 0.02 9.89 -54.23
C ASN A 11 1.53 10.13 -54.26
N GLU A 12 2.02 11.05 -53.44
CA GLU A 12 3.42 11.08 -52.98
C GLU A 12 3.42 11.07 -51.46
N GLN A 13 4.06 10.04 -50.89
CA GLN A 13 4.36 9.94 -49.47
C GLN A 13 5.55 10.85 -49.16
N ARG A 14 5.37 11.77 -48.20
CA ARG A 14 6.48 12.46 -47.52
C ARG A 14 6.51 12.00 -46.07
N GLU A 15 7.64 11.46 -45.66
CA GLU A 15 8.00 11.31 -44.25
C GLU A 15 8.15 12.70 -43.63
N VAL A 16 7.47 12.94 -42.51
CA VAL A 16 7.63 14.14 -41.69
C VAL A 16 8.16 13.70 -40.33
N ALA A 17 9.36 14.18 -40.01
CA ALA A 17 9.96 14.05 -38.69
C ALA A 17 9.10 14.78 -37.65
N VAL A 18 8.74 14.09 -36.57
CA VAL A 18 7.95 14.66 -35.46
C VAL A 18 8.91 15.22 -34.41
N ASP A 19 8.83 16.54 -34.24
CA ASP A 19 9.48 17.32 -33.18
C ASP A 19 8.79 17.03 -31.83
N LYS A 20 9.59 16.62 -30.83
CA LYS A 20 9.17 16.33 -29.46
C LYS A 20 9.34 17.59 -28.59
N SER A 21 8.51 18.62 -28.75
CA SER A 21 8.46 19.71 -27.77
C SER A 21 7.21 20.58 -27.87
N THR A 22 6.11 20.18 -27.22
CA THR A 22 5.16 21.03 -26.44
C THR A 22 3.88 20.25 -26.12
N PHE A 23 3.66 19.93 -24.84
CA PHE A 23 2.34 19.49 -24.35
C PHE A 23 1.58 20.71 -23.84
N HIS A 24 0.63 21.21 -24.63
CA HIS A 24 -0.48 22.02 -24.14
C HIS A 24 -1.69 21.11 -23.92
N LEU A 25 -1.95 20.74 -22.67
CA LEU A 25 -3.21 20.11 -22.27
C LEU A 25 -4.26 21.20 -22.05
N ASN A 26 -5.02 21.53 -23.10
CA ASN A 26 -6.34 22.11 -22.95
C ASN A 26 -7.32 20.96 -22.69
N VAL A 27 -7.61 20.66 -21.43
CA VAL A 27 -8.73 19.78 -21.06
C VAL A 27 -9.92 20.65 -20.68
N ALA A 28 -10.67 21.04 -21.70
CA ALA A 28 -12.09 21.37 -21.55
C ALA A 28 -12.84 20.41 -22.47
N ASN A 29 -13.19 19.23 -21.96
CA ASN A 29 -14.15 18.36 -22.63
C ASN A 29 -15.23 17.97 -21.62
N THR A 30 -16.34 18.69 -21.70
CA THR A 30 -17.57 18.54 -20.89
C THR A 30 -18.40 17.31 -21.29
N SER A 31 -17.82 16.35 -22.01
CA SER A 31 -18.48 15.12 -22.44
C SER A 31 -17.80 13.86 -21.87
N GLY A 32 -17.82 13.72 -20.54
CA GLY A 32 -18.16 12.50 -19.81
C GLY A 32 -17.50 11.13 -20.07
N LYS A 33 -16.49 10.99 -20.96
CA LYS A 33 -15.65 9.78 -21.06
C LYS A 33 -14.25 10.18 -21.54
N VAL A 34 -13.31 10.30 -20.59
CA VAL A 34 -11.89 10.39 -20.92
C VAL A 34 -11.47 9.01 -21.45
N ARG A 35 -10.98 8.96 -22.70
CA ARG A 35 -10.37 7.74 -23.24
C ARG A 35 -9.04 7.51 -22.51
N ASN A 36 -8.89 6.32 -21.95
CA ASN A 36 -7.67 5.77 -21.36
C ASN A 36 -6.46 6.03 -22.27
N VAL A 37 -5.64 7.02 -21.94
CA VAL A 37 -4.25 7.06 -22.38
C VAL A 37 -3.42 6.77 -21.14
N ILE A 38 -3.50 5.52 -20.71
CA ILE A 38 -2.58 5.00 -19.69
C ILE A 38 -1.31 4.69 -20.46
N HIS A 39 -0.29 5.53 -20.29
CA HIS A 39 1.06 5.06 -20.55
C HIS A 39 1.44 4.28 -19.28
N PRO A 40 1.35 2.94 -19.26
CA PRO A 40 1.87 2.20 -18.12
C PRO A 40 3.31 2.65 -17.97
N LEU A 41 3.69 2.85 -16.72
CA LEU A 41 5.03 3.20 -16.33
C LEU A 41 5.99 2.02 -16.67
N GLU A 42 6.26 1.79 -17.96
CA GLU A 42 7.20 0.95 -18.75
C GLU A 42 7.89 -0.32 -18.20
N ASP A 43 7.56 -0.83 -17.02
CA ASP A 43 7.83 -2.22 -16.65
C ASP A 43 6.50 -2.91 -16.35
N ASP A 44 5.86 -3.48 -17.37
CA ASP A 44 4.58 -4.17 -17.23
C ASP A 44 4.75 -5.52 -16.51
N LYS A 45 5.10 -5.44 -15.22
CA LYS A 45 5.11 -6.58 -14.29
C LYS A 45 3.72 -7.19 -14.10
N SER A 46 2.64 -6.49 -14.50
CA SER A 46 1.26 -6.94 -14.28
C SER A 46 0.92 -8.24 -15.01
N ASN A 47 1.67 -8.58 -16.07
CA ASN A 47 1.51 -9.84 -16.81
C ASN A 47 2.22 -11.04 -16.18
N ARG A 48 3.18 -10.83 -15.27
CA ARG A 48 4.01 -11.93 -14.71
C ARG A 48 3.19 -13.01 -14.02
N ILE A 49 2.06 -12.64 -13.41
CA ILE A 49 1.15 -13.58 -12.74
C ILE A 49 0.59 -14.63 -13.72
N TYR A 50 0.29 -14.25 -14.97
CA TYR A 50 -0.29 -15.14 -15.98
C TYR A 50 0.77 -15.89 -16.81
N GLU A 51 2.05 -15.58 -16.57
CA GLU A 51 3.20 -16.15 -17.27
C GLU A 51 3.96 -17.15 -16.38
N LEU A 52 3.44 -17.44 -15.19
CA LEU A 52 4.01 -18.44 -14.28
C LEU A 52 3.94 -19.83 -14.91
N ASP A 53 5.11 -20.40 -15.20
CA ASP A 53 5.23 -21.70 -15.86
C ASP A 53 4.61 -22.82 -15.00
N GLY A 54 3.76 -23.64 -15.60
CA GLY A 54 3.08 -24.73 -14.90
C GLY A 54 2.07 -24.31 -13.81
N PHE A 55 1.71 -23.02 -13.71
CA PHE A 55 0.76 -22.56 -12.71
C PHE A 55 -0.67 -23.05 -13.00
N VAL A 56 -1.23 -23.78 -12.04
CA VAL A 56 -2.62 -24.29 -12.10
C VAL A 56 -3.35 -23.88 -10.81
N PRO A 57 -4.41 -23.05 -10.90
CA PRO A 57 -5.22 -22.74 -9.74
C PRO A 57 -5.83 -23.99 -9.10
N VAL A 58 -5.77 -24.08 -7.78
CA VAL A 58 -6.31 -25.19 -6.97
C VAL A 58 -7.51 -24.73 -6.13
N VAL A 59 -8.42 -25.65 -5.86
CA VAL A 59 -9.54 -25.43 -4.92
C VAL A 59 -9.10 -25.90 -3.54
N ILE A 60 -9.15 -25.01 -2.56
CA ILE A 60 -8.79 -25.30 -1.17
C ILE A 60 -10.05 -25.77 -0.44
N ASP A 61 -10.40 -27.03 -0.65
CA ASP A 61 -11.48 -27.75 0.02
C ASP A 61 -10.94 -28.68 1.12
N GLU A 62 -11.81 -29.48 1.74
CA GLU A 62 -11.44 -30.39 2.82
C GLU A 62 -10.43 -31.45 2.35
N ASP A 63 -10.60 -31.99 1.15
CA ASP A 63 -9.71 -33.02 0.59
C ASP A 63 -8.31 -32.44 0.33
N PHE A 64 -8.23 -31.22 -0.21
CA PHE A 64 -6.97 -30.51 -0.36
C PHE A 64 -6.27 -30.30 0.99
N LEU A 65 -7.00 -29.83 2.01
CA LEU A 65 -6.46 -29.56 3.34
C LEU A 65 -5.93 -30.85 4.01
N ARG A 66 -6.67 -31.96 3.89
CA ARG A 66 -6.20 -33.29 4.33
C ARG A 66 -4.96 -33.74 3.57
N SER A 67 -4.89 -33.49 2.26
CA SER A 67 -3.75 -33.89 1.42
C SER A 67 -2.43 -33.20 1.80
N ILE A 68 -2.50 -31.97 2.35
CA ILE A 68 -1.34 -31.23 2.86
C ILE A 68 -1.11 -31.45 4.37
N GLY A 69 -1.87 -32.35 5.00
CA GLY A 69 -1.67 -32.75 6.40
C GLY A 69 -2.30 -31.82 7.45
N ILE A 70 -3.34 -31.06 7.09
CA ILE A 70 -4.20 -30.36 8.05
C ILE A 70 -5.34 -31.32 8.44
N GLU A 71 -5.22 -31.90 9.63
CA GLU A 71 -6.16 -32.91 10.15
C GLU A 71 -7.17 -32.33 11.15
N SER A 72 -6.93 -31.11 11.64
CA SER A 72 -7.80 -30.44 12.62
C SER A 72 -9.16 -30.08 12.00
N GLU A 73 -10.21 -30.10 12.81
CA GLU A 73 -11.52 -29.57 12.42
C GLU A 73 -11.39 -28.08 12.11
N ILE A 74 -11.76 -27.71 10.88
CA ILE A 74 -11.78 -26.32 10.41
C ILE A 74 -13.21 -25.82 10.54
N ASP A 75 -13.35 -24.57 10.99
CA ASP A 75 -14.64 -23.90 11.02
C ASP A 75 -15.33 -23.91 9.64
N ASN A 76 -16.60 -24.32 9.60
CA ASN A 76 -17.35 -24.47 8.35
C ASN A 76 -17.48 -23.16 7.55
N GLU A 77 -17.54 -22.00 8.23
CA GLU A 77 -17.56 -20.71 7.55
C GLU A 77 -16.20 -20.45 6.89
N ALA A 78 -15.10 -20.66 7.61
CA ALA A 78 -13.75 -20.52 7.07
C ALA A 78 -13.51 -21.43 5.85
N LEU A 79 -13.91 -22.71 5.93
CA LEU A 79 -13.79 -23.66 4.81
C LEU A 79 -14.62 -23.21 3.58
N SER A 80 -15.88 -22.85 3.79
CA SER A 80 -16.76 -22.35 2.71
C SER A 80 -16.15 -21.13 2.01
N ARG A 81 -15.57 -20.21 2.79
CA ARG A 81 -14.91 -19.01 2.26
C ARG A 81 -13.60 -19.32 1.53
N LEU A 82 -12.82 -20.31 1.95
CA LEU A 82 -11.62 -20.76 1.23
C LEU A 82 -11.99 -21.32 -0.16
N ILE A 83 -13.04 -22.13 -0.23
CA ILE A 83 -13.56 -22.68 -1.49
C ILE A 83 -14.03 -21.53 -2.40
N GLU A 84 -14.84 -20.61 -1.88
CA GLU A 84 -15.32 -19.46 -2.65
C GLU A 84 -14.17 -18.58 -3.17
N GLY A 85 -13.18 -18.30 -2.32
CA GLY A 85 -11.99 -17.55 -2.69
C GLY A 85 -11.17 -18.25 -3.78
N SER A 86 -11.03 -19.58 -3.71
CA SER A 86 -10.34 -20.37 -4.72
C SER A 86 -11.05 -20.30 -6.09
N GLU A 87 -12.38 -20.44 -6.10
CA GLU A 87 -13.18 -20.33 -7.33
C GLU A 87 -13.18 -18.91 -7.90
N GLN A 88 -13.20 -17.89 -7.03
CA GLN A 88 -13.03 -16.51 -7.43
C GLN A 88 -11.66 -16.27 -8.07
N PHE A 89 -10.58 -16.72 -7.42
CA PHE A 89 -9.23 -16.61 -7.97
C PHE A 89 -9.15 -17.28 -9.34
N LYS A 90 -9.62 -18.53 -9.47
CA LYS A 90 -9.63 -19.27 -10.74
C LYS A 90 -10.35 -18.52 -11.85
N ARG A 91 -11.52 -17.96 -11.54
CA ARG A 91 -12.30 -17.13 -12.48
C ARG A 91 -11.53 -15.86 -12.91
N LEU A 92 -10.93 -15.15 -11.97
CA LEU A 92 -10.15 -13.93 -12.25
C LEU A 92 -8.88 -14.27 -13.05
N TYR A 93 -8.19 -15.36 -12.71
CA TYR A 93 -7.00 -15.85 -13.42
C TYR A 93 -7.33 -16.19 -14.88
N GLN A 94 -8.39 -16.98 -15.11
CA GLN A 94 -8.84 -17.36 -16.47
C GLN A 94 -9.25 -16.16 -17.33
N ARG A 95 -9.79 -15.11 -16.71
CA ARG A 95 -10.18 -13.86 -17.40
C ARG A 95 -9.02 -12.88 -17.56
N ARG A 96 -7.86 -13.16 -16.96
CA ARG A 96 -6.71 -12.26 -16.86
C ARG A 96 -7.06 -10.93 -16.17
N THR A 97 -7.77 -11.01 -15.05
CA THR A 97 -8.28 -9.86 -14.30
C THR A 97 -7.93 -9.89 -12.80
N LEU A 98 -6.90 -10.62 -12.38
CA LEU A 98 -6.31 -10.47 -11.02
C LEU A 98 -5.66 -9.09 -10.84
N THR A 99 -5.14 -8.54 -11.94
CA THR A 99 -4.46 -7.25 -12.05
C THR A 99 -5.12 -6.44 -13.16
N PRO A 100 -6.39 -6.00 -12.97
CA PRO A 100 -7.07 -5.25 -14.00
C PRO A 100 -6.31 -3.95 -14.30
N ALA A 101 -6.37 -3.53 -15.56
CA ALA A 101 -5.84 -2.23 -15.94
C ALA A 101 -6.46 -1.14 -15.05
N PRO A 102 -5.67 -0.17 -14.56
CA PRO A 102 -6.18 0.94 -13.78
C PRO A 102 -7.34 1.61 -14.54
N SER A 103 -8.46 1.79 -13.85
CA SER A 103 -9.58 2.57 -14.38
C SER A 103 -10.17 3.39 -13.26
N PHE A 104 -10.48 4.64 -13.56
CA PHE A 104 -11.08 5.53 -12.59
C PHE A 104 -12.13 6.44 -13.21
N ASP A 105 -13.13 6.75 -12.40
CA ASP A 105 -14.16 7.76 -12.66
C ASP A 105 -13.90 8.98 -11.79
N PHE A 106 -14.28 10.15 -12.29
CA PHE A 106 -14.25 11.38 -11.52
C PHE A 106 -15.57 11.63 -10.80
N ALA A 107 -15.47 12.15 -9.59
CA ALA A 107 -16.60 12.68 -8.87
C ALA A 107 -16.17 13.88 -8.01
N SER A 108 -17.15 14.52 -7.37
CA SER A 108 -16.91 15.56 -6.36
C SER A 108 -17.29 15.04 -4.99
N ILE A 109 -16.57 15.50 -3.96
CA ILE A 109 -16.91 15.27 -2.56
C ILE A 109 -17.57 16.52 -1.96
N ASP A 110 -18.50 16.33 -1.03
CA ASP A 110 -19.02 17.42 -0.21
C ASP A 110 -17.92 17.95 0.72
N LEU A 111 -17.66 19.25 0.69
CA LEU A 111 -16.64 19.92 1.51
C LEU A 111 -17.01 19.99 3.00
N GLU A 112 -18.28 19.71 3.34
CA GLU A 112 -18.73 19.59 4.72
C GLU A 112 -18.55 18.17 5.27
N ASN A 113 -18.11 17.21 4.46
CA ASN A 113 -17.82 15.87 4.95
C ASN A 113 -16.60 15.89 5.89
N PRO A 114 -16.74 15.47 7.16
CA PRO A 114 -15.60 15.38 8.06
C PRO A 114 -14.65 14.27 7.59
N LEU A 115 -13.35 14.49 7.77
CA LEU A 115 -12.37 13.42 7.58
C LEU A 115 -12.61 12.29 8.59
N GLU A 116 -12.51 11.06 8.11
CA GLU A 116 -12.58 9.88 8.97
C GLU A 116 -11.41 9.83 9.95
N ILE A 117 -11.64 9.26 11.14
CA ILE A 117 -10.58 8.95 12.09
C ILE A 117 -10.07 7.54 11.85
N HIS A 118 -8.75 7.40 11.73
CA HIS A 118 -8.06 6.13 11.56
C HIS A 118 -8.14 5.28 12.85
N ASN A 119 -9.26 4.57 13.03
CA ASN A 119 -9.47 3.66 14.16
C ASN A 119 -10.28 2.42 13.77
N TYR A 120 -9.61 1.44 13.16
CA TYR A 120 -10.25 0.20 12.70
C TYR A 120 -10.50 -0.86 13.78
N THR A 121 -10.05 -0.64 15.02
CA THR A 121 -10.14 -1.64 16.11
C THR A 121 -10.90 -1.13 17.33
N GLY A 122 -11.29 0.15 17.36
CA GLY A 122 -11.77 0.82 18.57
C GLY A 122 -10.66 1.09 19.61
N MET A 123 -9.54 0.37 19.56
CA MET A 123 -8.45 0.44 20.53
C MET A 123 -7.31 1.39 20.14
N CYS A 124 -7.39 2.05 18.98
CA CYS A 124 -6.36 3.00 18.56
C CYS A 124 -6.57 4.34 19.29
N PRO A 125 -5.65 4.78 20.17
CA PRO A 125 -5.79 6.01 20.93
C PRO A 125 -5.44 7.25 20.07
N THR A 126 -5.08 7.05 18.81
CA THR A 126 -4.55 8.10 17.95
C THR A 126 -5.68 8.78 17.19
N TYR A 127 -5.79 10.09 17.30
CA TYR A 127 -6.74 10.90 16.55
C TYR A 127 -6.16 11.32 15.19
N VAL A 128 -5.77 10.32 14.39
CA VAL A 128 -5.20 10.51 13.05
C VAL A 128 -6.35 10.62 12.05
N GLN A 129 -6.38 11.68 11.27
CA GLN A 129 -7.40 11.92 10.24
C GLN A 129 -6.96 11.32 8.92
N GLU A 130 -7.86 10.64 8.23
CA GLU A 130 -7.58 10.00 6.94
C GLU A 130 -7.81 10.98 5.79
N LEU A 131 -6.81 11.18 4.94
CA LEU A 131 -6.98 11.83 3.64
C LEU A 131 -7.23 10.74 2.60
N THR A 132 -8.48 10.55 2.20
CA THR A 132 -8.93 9.50 1.27
C THR A 132 -9.40 10.13 -0.05
N PRO A 133 -8.47 10.53 -0.95
CA PRO A 133 -8.81 11.18 -2.23
C PRO A 133 -9.51 10.29 -3.25
N SER A 134 -9.54 8.97 -3.01
CA SER A 134 -10.24 8.02 -3.86
C SER A 134 -10.84 6.87 -3.07
N VAL A 135 -11.86 6.23 -3.62
CA VAL A 135 -12.42 4.95 -3.14
C VAL A 135 -12.37 3.90 -4.25
N GLY A 136 -12.39 2.62 -3.88
CA GLY A 136 -12.33 1.52 -4.84
C GLY A 136 -10.97 0.81 -4.86
N ALA A 137 -10.58 0.29 -6.01
CA ALA A 137 -9.29 -0.39 -6.17
C ALA A 137 -8.12 0.61 -6.17
N CYS A 138 -6.92 0.10 -5.85
CA CYS A 138 -5.68 0.85 -5.96
C CYS A 138 -4.88 0.30 -7.14
N SER A 139 -4.22 1.17 -7.90
CA SER A 139 -3.43 0.79 -9.09
C SER A 139 -2.30 -0.20 -8.78
N ILE A 140 -1.86 -0.29 -7.52
CA ILE A 140 -0.84 -1.27 -7.08
C ILE A 140 -1.33 -2.72 -7.19
N ALA A 141 -2.65 -2.95 -7.03
CA ALA A 141 -3.28 -4.27 -7.12
C ALA A 141 -2.61 -5.36 -6.25
N CYS A 142 -2.31 -5.03 -4.98
CA CYS A 142 -1.73 -6.00 -4.04
C CYS A 142 -2.69 -7.16 -3.80
N GLN A 143 -2.27 -8.40 -4.09
CA GLN A 143 -3.12 -9.58 -3.98
C GLN A 143 -3.49 -9.94 -2.53
N TYR A 144 -2.80 -9.36 -1.53
CA TYR A 144 -3.12 -9.45 -0.10
C TYR A 144 -3.88 -8.21 0.44
N CYS A 145 -4.38 -7.33 -0.43
CA CYS A 145 -4.88 -6.02 -0.01
C CYS A 145 -6.05 -6.13 0.98
N LEU A 146 -5.87 -5.54 2.16
CA LEU A 146 -6.88 -5.47 3.23
C LEU A 146 -8.17 -4.76 2.78
N VAL A 147 -8.07 -3.83 1.83
CA VAL A 147 -9.19 -2.99 1.41
C VAL A 147 -10.08 -3.70 0.40
N THR A 148 -9.47 -4.50 -0.48
CA THR A 148 -10.16 -5.12 -1.62
C THR A 148 -10.23 -6.65 -1.55
N ASP A 149 -9.60 -7.28 -0.55
CA ASP A 149 -9.54 -8.75 -0.44
C ASP A 149 -8.91 -9.44 -1.65
N GLY A 150 -7.96 -8.76 -2.32
CA GLY A 150 -7.37 -9.21 -3.57
C GLY A 150 -8.30 -9.08 -4.79
N ASP A 151 -9.55 -8.67 -4.61
CA ASP A 151 -10.48 -8.38 -5.71
C ASP A 151 -10.36 -6.93 -6.17
N HIS A 152 -9.56 -6.72 -7.21
CA HIS A 152 -9.30 -5.39 -7.77
C HIS A 152 -10.30 -4.96 -8.85
N GLN A 153 -11.42 -5.66 -9.04
CA GLN A 153 -12.41 -5.35 -10.07
C GLN A 153 -13.24 -4.09 -9.80
N ALA A 154 -13.27 -3.62 -8.55
CA ALA A 154 -14.04 -2.44 -8.18
C ALA A 154 -13.48 -1.19 -8.88
N PRO A 155 -14.31 -0.40 -9.60
CA PRO A 155 -13.85 0.84 -10.23
C PRO A 155 -13.35 1.81 -9.16
N THR A 156 -12.37 2.62 -9.53
CA THR A 156 -11.82 3.64 -8.64
C THR A 156 -12.60 4.94 -8.85
N THR A 157 -13.11 5.56 -7.80
CA THR A 157 -13.69 6.91 -7.88
C THR A 157 -12.73 7.90 -7.27
N VAL A 158 -12.38 8.94 -8.02
CA VAL A 158 -11.40 9.95 -7.68
C VAL A 158 -12.09 11.29 -7.46
N TRP A 159 -11.91 11.89 -6.28
CA TRP A 159 -12.56 13.14 -5.89
C TRP A 159 -11.79 14.36 -6.41
N GLN A 160 -12.28 15.01 -7.47
CA GLN A 160 -11.56 16.08 -8.16
C GLN A 160 -11.29 17.31 -7.27
N ASN A 161 -12.24 17.65 -6.41
CA ASN A 161 -12.17 18.77 -5.48
C ASN A 161 -11.62 18.37 -4.09
N TYR A 162 -10.96 17.22 -3.96
CA TYR A 162 -10.39 16.80 -2.66
C TYR A 162 -9.35 17.77 -2.09
N PRO A 163 -8.46 18.40 -2.89
CA PRO A 163 -7.55 19.42 -2.37
C PRO A 163 -8.27 20.60 -1.68
N ASP A 164 -9.46 20.97 -2.14
CA ASP A 164 -10.26 22.03 -1.52
C ASP A 164 -10.77 21.61 -0.13
N LEU A 165 -11.20 20.36 0.02
CA LEU A 165 -11.57 19.79 1.32
C LEU A 165 -10.37 19.79 2.27
N VAL A 166 -9.19 19.40 1.80
CA VAL A 166 -7.97 19.41 2.62
C VAL A 166 -7.63 20.83 3.07
N ALA A 167 -7.67 21.81 2.17
CA ALA A 167 -7.41 23.21 2.50
C ALA A 167 -8.38 23.75 3.57
N LYS A 168 -9.69 23.46 3.43
CA LYS A 168 -10.72 23.83 4.41
C LYS A 168 -10.42 23.22 5.79
N VAL A 169 -10.15 21.92 5.85
CA VAL A 169 -9.89 21.22 7.11
C VAL A 169 -8.62 21.72 7.79
N LEU A 170 -7.57 22.05 7.03
CA LEU A 170 -6.34 22.62 7.57
C LEU A 170 -6.58 24.02 8.15
N GLU A 171 -7.36 24.85 7.47
CA GLU A 171 -7.76 26.19 7.95
C GLU A 171 -8.56 26.11 9.26
N GLU A 172 -9.59 25.25 9.31
CA GLU A 172 -10.42 25.05 10.51
C GLU A 172 -9.62 24.53 11.71
N LYS A 173 -8.56 23.76 11.46
CA LYS A 173 -7.74 23.11 12.50
C LYS A 173 -6.34 23.70 12.64
N LYS A 174 -6.10 24.91 12.15
CA LYS A 174 -4.76 25.53 12.13
C LYS A 174 -4.08 25.61 13.51
N ASP A 175 -4.87 25.80 14.56
CA ASP A 175 -4.43 25.93 15.96
C ASP A 175 -4.43 24.59 16.72
N VAL A 176 -4.80 23.49 16.05
CA VAL A 176 -4.89 22.14 16.63
C VAL A 176 -3.69 21.31 16.19
N SER A 177 -3.08 20.59 17.14
CA SER A 177 -2.05 19.59 16.84
C SER A 177 -2.68 18.34 16.23
N SER A 178 -2.81 18.32 14.90
CA SER A 178 -3.47 17.25 14.15
C SER A 178 -2.47 16.37 13.38
N PHE A 179 -2.80 15.09 13.25
CA PHE A 179 -2.10 14.15 12.36
C PHE A 179 -3.02 13.77 11.20
N TYR A 180 -2.47 13.75 10.00
CA TYR A 180 -3.15 13.35 8.77
C TYR A 180 -2.42 12.18 8.14
N TYR A 181 -3.11 11.08 7.89
CA TYR A 181 -2.58 9.95 7.12
C TYR A 181 -3.03 10.09 5.69
N PHE A 182 -2.08 10.32 4.79
CA PHE A 182 -2.35 10.41 3.36
C PHE A 182 -2.59 9.04 2.74
N SER A 183 -3.83 8.81 2.30
CA SER A 183 -4.29 7.67 1.51
C SER A 183 -4.19 6.30 2.23
N PRO A 184 -4.68 6.14 3.47
CA PRO A 184 -4.51 4.89 4.23
C PRO A 184 -5.24 3.68 3.63
N LYS A 185 -6.24 3.92 2.78
CA LYS A 185 -7.07 2.89 2.14
C LYS A 185 -6.69 2.64 0.67
N THR A 186 -5.79 3.45 0.13
CA THR A 186 -5.29 3.32 -1.25
C THR A 186 -3.77 3.57 -1.23
N GLU A 187 -3.17 3.93 -2.35
CA GLU A 187 -1.76 4.35 -2.41
C GLU A 187 -1.73 5.87 -2.60
N ALA A 188 -0.91 6.60 -1.85
CA ALA A 188 -0.87 8.06 -1.92
C ALA A 188 -0.39 8.53 -3.31
N PHE A 189 0.48 7.75 -3.93
CA PHE A 189 1.05 8.01 -5.24
C PHE A 189 0.63 6.96 -6.28
N SER A 190 -0.60 6.46 -6.20
CA SER A 190 -1.18 5.64 -7.27
C SER A 190 -1.27 6.44 -8.56
N GLU A 191 -1.26 5.75 -9.71
CA GLU A 191 -1.27 6.39 -11.03
C GLU A 191 -2.42 7.39 -11.16
N HIS A 192 -3.63 7.02 -10.73
CA HIS A 192 -4.79 7.91 -10.78
C HIS A 192 -4.66 9.16 -9.89
N HIS A 193 -3.84 9.15 -8.83
CA HIS A 193 -3.56 10.35 -8.03
C HIS A 193 -2.47 11.23 -8.65
N LEU A 194 -1.52 10.61 -9.34
CA LEU A 194 -0.43 11.29 -10.04
C LEU A 194 -0.93 11.97 -11.32
N GLU A 195 -1.60 11.21 -12.19
CA GLU A 195 -2.08 11.65 -13.50
C GLU A 195 -3.16 12.74 -13.42
N THR A 196 -3.99 12.70 -12.37
CA THR A 196 -5.04 13.72 -12.15
C THR A 196 -4.53 14.94 -11.38
N GLY A 197 -3.30 14.89 -10.88
CA GLY A 197 -2.73 15.95 -10.06
C GLY A 197 -3.28 16.05 -8.64
N ILE A 198 -4.14 15.13 -8.18
CA ILE A 198 -4.70 15.19 -6.82
C ILE A 198 -3.63 15.02 -5.76
N ALA A 199 -2.64 14.13 -5.96
CA ALA A 199 -1.51 14.03 -5.05
C ALA A 199 -0.76 15.37 -4.95
N HIS A 200 -0.53 16.03 -6.09
CA HIS A 200 0.12 17.33 -6.14
C HIS A 200 -0.71 18.41 -5.45
N GLY A 201 -2.02 18.43 -5.68
CA GLY A 201 -2.95 19.37 -5.06
C GLY A 201 -2.98 19.25 -3.54
N ILE A 202 -3.04 18.02 -3.00
CA ILE A 202 -3.01 17.79 -1.54
C ILE A 202 -1.69 18.28 -0.94
N LEU A 203 -0.55 17.94 -1.54
CA LEU A 203 0.75 18.43 -1.09
C LEU A 203 0.81 19.96 -1.13
N GLN A 204 0.29 20.58 -2.19
CA GLN A 204 0.23 22.03 -2.32
C GLN A 204 -0.66 22.67 -1.25
N SER A 205 -1.81 22.08 -0.89
CA SER A 205 -2.66 22.57 0.20
C SER A 205 -1.91 22.62 1.54
N PHE A 206 -1.04 21.64 1.83
CA PHE A 206 -0.18 21.69 3.03
C PHE A 206 0.90 22.77 2.93
N ILE A 207 1.50 22.97 1.75
CA ILE A 207 2.51 24.03 1.53
C ILE A 207 1.88 25.39 1.79
N ASP A 208 0.75 25.67 1.13
CA ASP A 208 0.02 26.94 1.26
C ASP A 208 -0.40 27.19 2.72
N HIS A 209 -0.83 26.13 3.42
CA HIS A 209 -1.14 26.18 4.84
C HIS A 209 0.05 26.58 5.70
N PHE A 210 1.24 26.00 5.49
CA PHE A 210 2.43 26.37 6.27
C PHE A 210 3.03 27.72 5.88
N GLU A 211 2.86 28.17 4.63
CA GLU A 211 3.22 29.53 4.24
C GLU A 211 2.35 30.57 4.97
N LYS A 212 1.06 30.28 5.13
CA LYS A 212 0.11 31.13 5.86
C LYS A 212 0.23 30.99 7.39
N TYR A 213 0.49 29.78 7.88
CA TYR A 213 0.56 29.42 9.30
C TYR A 213 1.84 28.63 9.63
N PRO A 214 3.02 29.27 9.66
CA PRO A 214 4.31 28.58 9.86
C PRO A 214 4.41 27.76 11.15
N ASP A 215 3.73 28.22 12.21
CA ASP A 215 3.70 27.61 13.53
C ASP A 215 2.65 26.49 13.69
N SER A 216 1.88 26.21 12.63
CA SER A 216 0.87 25.15 12.70
C SER A 216 1.51 23.80 13.04
N LYS A 217 0.79 23.05 13.87
CA LYS A 217 1.17 21.70 14.33
C LYS A 217 0.46 20.59 13.55
N ALA A 218 -0.06 20.89 12.36
CA ALA A 218 -0.49 19.87 11.41
C ALA A 218 0.69 18.99 10.99
N ARG A 219 0.54 17.67 11.02
CA ARG A 219 1.56 16.70 10.58
C ARG A 219 0.97 15.78 9.55
N MET A 220 1.68 15.54 8.46
CA MET A 220 1.26 14.56 7.48
C MET A 220 2.18 13.34 7.53
N PHE A 221 1.54 12.18 7.49
CA PHE A 221 2.14 10.86 7.47
C PHE A 221 1.73 10.17 6.18
N ILE A 222 2.69 9.61 5.45
CA ILE A 222 2.48 8.88 4.20
C ILE A 222 3.09 7.49 4.38
N ALA A 223 2.34 6.43 4.08
CA ALA A 223 2.92 5.10 3.91
C ALA A 223 2.74 4.68 2.45
N THR A 224 3.82 4.32 1.77
CA THR A 224 3.81 4.18 0.32
C THR A 224 4.65 3.02 -0.19
N LYS A 225 4.20 2.42 -1.29
CA LYS A 225 4.94 1.47 -2.12
C LYS A 225 5.59 2.13 -3.36
N ALA A 226 5.57 3.46 -3.42
CA ALA A 226 6.20 4.25 -4.46
C ALA A 226 7.73 4.09 -4.48
N GLY A 227 8.28 4.09 -5.69
CA GLY A 227 9.71 4.21 -5.95
C GLY A 227 10.05 5.55 -6.61
N MET A 228 11.29 5.73 -7.08
CA MET A 228 11.78 7.02 -7.58
C MET A 228 10.93 7.58 -8.71
N LYS A 229 10.49 6.73 -9.64
CA LYS A 229 9.62 7.11 -10.75
C LYS A 229 8.34 7.83 -10.34
N HIS A 230 7.74 7.39 -9.24
CA HIS A 230 6.51 7.97 -8.73
C HIS A 230 6.78 9.33 -8.06
N LEU A 231 7.93 9.45 -7.37
CA LEU A 231 8.33 10.69 -6.72
C LEU A 231 8.82 11.75 -7.73
N ASP A 232 9.42 11.33 -8.83
CA ASP A 232 9.86 12.19 -9.93
C ASP A 232 8.72 12.57 -10.89
N PHE A 233 7.55 11.92 -10.77
CA PHE A 233 6.40 12.20 -11.62
C PHE A 233 6.01 13.68 -11.52
N GLN A 234 5.85 14.34 -12.68
CA GLN A 234 5.52 15.76 -12.75
C GLN A 234 4.08 15.99 -13.15
N TYR A 235 3.42 16.90 -12.44
CA TYR A 235 2.13 17.46 -12.82
C TYR A 235 2.16 18.98 -12.67
N GLY A 236 1.76 19.71 -13.71
CA GLY A 236 1.81 21.18 -13.70
C GLY A 236 3.23 21.75 -13.48
N GLY A 237 4.27 21.06 -13.95
CA GLY A 237 5.67 21.47 -13.83
C GLY A 237 6.28 21.29 -12.44
N LYS A 238 5.62 20.58 -11.52
CA LYS A 238 6.14 20.25 -10.19
C LYS A 238 6.19 18.73 -10.02
N SER A 239 7.29 18.22 -9.48
CA SER A 239 7.38 16.80 -9.09
C SER A 239 6.87 16.57 -7.67
N ILE A 240 6.47 15.34 -7.36
CA ILE A 240 6.11 14.94 -5.98
C ILE A 240 7.28 15.16 -5.02
N ILE A 241 8.51 14.78 -5.39
CA ILE A 241 9.68 14.94 -4.53
C ILE A 241 9.98 16.41 -4.23
N ASP A 242 9.82 17.32 -5.21
CA ASP A 242 10.05 18.75 -4.99
C ASP A 242 8.97 19.36 -4.08
N LEU A 243 7.72 18.93 -4.21
CA LEU A 243 6.63 19.33 -3.31
C LEU A 243 6.90 18.84 -1.88
N LEU A 244 7.26 17.56 -1.72
CA LEU A 244 7.61 17.00 -0.41
C LEU A 244 8.79 17.74 0.21
N SER A 245 9.81 18.11 -0.58
CA SER A 245 10.99 18.85 -0.11
C SER A 245 10.64 20.20 0.53
N LYS A 246 9.59 20.87 0.04
CA LYS A 246 9.07 22.12 0.64
C LYS A 246 8.41 21.90 2.00
N LEU A 247 8.01 20.66 2.29
CA LEU A 247 7.40 20.23 3.54
C LEU A 247 8.41 19.54 4.48
N LYS A 248 9.72 19.72 4.26
CA LYS A 248 10.78 19.21 5.15
C LYS A 248 10.51 19.59 6.61
N GLY A 249 10.71 18.65 7.52
CA GLY A 249 10.41 18.84 8.94
C GLY A 249 8.91 18.92 9.29
N LYS A 250 7.98 18.76 8.34
CA LYS A 250 6.52 18.73 8.58
C LYS A 250 5.86 17.41 8.16
N VAL A 251 6.55 16.62 7.34
CA VAL A 251 6.05 15.38 6.74
C VAL A 251 6.95 14.22 7.10
N GLN A 252 6.31 13.08 7.34
CA GLN A 252 6.96 11.78 7.40
C GLN A 252 6.48 10.87 6.28
N ILE A 253 7.42 10.15 5.68
CA ILE A 253 7.19 9.15 4.64
C ILE A 253 7.73 7.81 5.14
N ASN A 254 6.88 6.79 5.11
CA ASN A 254 7.25 5.43 5.42
C ASN A 254 7.20 4.59 4.15
N GLY A 255 8.24 3.79 3.91
CA GLY A 255 8.14 2.73 2.93
C GLY A 255 7.21 1.63 3.45
N SER A 256 6.33 1.11 2.60
CA SER A 256 5.60 -0.13 2.85
C SER A 256 6.37 -1.27 2.20
N ILE A 257 6.99 -2.14 3.01
CA ILE A 257 7.84 -3.23 2.52
C ILE A 257 7.52 -4.49 3.32
N GLY A 258 6.74 -5.43 2.75
CA GLY A 258 6.46 -6.70 3.43
C GLY A 258 7.70 -7.57 3.62
N ILE A 259 7.67 -8.50 4.57
CA ILE A 259 8.72 -9.50 4.78
C ILE A 259 8.31 -10.77 4.04
N MET A 260 8.86 -10.95 2.84
CA MET A 260 8.65 -12.08 1.94
C MET A 260 9.77 -12.13 0.89
N PRO A 261 10.00 -13.27 0.22
CA PRO A 261 10.96 -13.38 -0.89
C PRO A 261 10.52 -12.59 -2.12
N ASP A 262 11.49 -12.23 -2.97
CA ASP A 262 11.24 -11.40 -4.15
C ASP A 262 10.31 -12.06 -5.18
N PHE A 263 10.45 -13.37 -5.41
CA PHE A 263 9.59 -14.10 -6.35
C PHE A 263 8.11 -14.01 -5.95
N LEU A 264 7.83 -14.06 -4.63
CA LEU A 264 6.47 -13.98 -4.11
C LEU A 264 5.98 -12.54 -4.13
N ARG A 265 6.86 -11.58 -3.83
CA ARG A 265 6.53 -10.14 -3.91
C ARG A 265 6.15 -9.71 -5.31
N ASP A 266 6.85 -10.20 -6.33
CA ASP A 266 6.60 -9.83 -7.72
C ASP A 266 5.18 -10.22 -8.18
N VAL A 267 4.60 -11.29 -7.61
CA VAL A 267 3.20 -11.68 -7.91
C VAL A 267 2.19 -11.07 -6.93
N LEU A 268 2.59 -10.82 -5.68
CA LEU A 268 1.69 -10.27 -4.66
C LEU A 268 1.58 -8.74 -4.71
N GLU A 269 2.57 -8.05 -5.28
CA GLU A 269 2.64 -6.59 -5.40
C GLU A 269 2.96 -6.17 -6.85
N PRO A 270 2.15 -6.59 -7.83
CA PRO A 270 2.51 -6.61 -9.25
C PRO A 270 2.86 -5.23 -9.81
N ASN A 271 2.20 -4.16 -9.35
CA ASN A 271 2.43 -2.80 -9.86
C ASN A 271 3.15 -1.91 -8.84
N ALA A 272 3.74 -2.49 -7.79
CA ALA A 272 4.53 -1.75 -6.83
C ALA A 272 5.98 -1.61 -7.30
N ALA A 273 6.68 -0.55 -6.86
CA ALA A 273 8.11 -0.43 -7.09
C ALA A 273 8.88 -1.59 -6.40
N SER A 274 10.08 -1.95 -6.87
CA SER A 274 10.91 -2.95 -6.20
C SER A 274 11.32 -2.49 -4.79
N ILE A 275 11.81 -3.40 -3.94
CA ILE A 275 12.36 -3.02 -2.62
C ILE A 275 13.49 -2.01 -2.81
N GLU A 276 14.42 -2.29 -3.72
CA GLU A 276 15.55 -1.41 -4.01
C GLU A 276 15.10 0.00 -4.40
N ASP A 277 14.11 0.12 -5.29
CA ASP A 277 13.61 1.42 -5.75
C ASP A 277 12.81 2.15 -4.65
N ARG A 278 12.07 1.42 -3.80
CA ARG A 278 11.44 2.01 -2.60
C ARG A 278 12.48 2.53 -1.63
N LEU A 279 13.53 1.76 -1.35
CA LEU A 279 14.60 2.18 -0.44
C LEU A 279 15.37 3.37 -1.00
N LYS A 280 15.65 3.39 -2.30
CA LYS A 280 16.24 4.54 -2.98
C LYS A 280 15.36 5.79 -2.87
N ALA A 281 14.04 5.64 -3.04
CA ALA A 281 13.08 6.72 -2.85
C ALA A 281 13.09 7.28 -1.41
N LEU A 282 13.18 6.41 -0.40
CA LEU A 282 13.32 6.84 0.98
C LEU A 282 14.65 7.54 1.25
N GLN A 283 15.77 7.03 0.73
CA GLN A 283 17.08 7.67 0.84
C GLN A 283 17.10 9.05 0.19
N GLU A 284 16.44 9.22 -0.96
CA GLU A 284 16.29 10.53 -1.59
C GLU A 284 15.42 11.47 -0.75
N CYS A 285 14.34 10.96 -0.14
CA CYS A 285 13.57 11.77 0.81
C CYS A 285 14.42 12.19 2.03
N GLN A 286 15.23 11.28 2.57
CA GLN A 286 16.15 11.57 3.68
C GLN A 286 17.20 12.62 3.29
N SER A 287 17.79 12.54 2.10
CA SER A 287 18.80 13.48 1.61
C SER A 287 18.28 14.92 1.54
N ARG A 288 16.95 15.07 1.39
CA ARG A 288 16.23 16.35 1.36
C ARG A 288 15.68 16.79 2.71
N GLY A 289 15.98 16.06 3.78
CA GLY A 289 15.61 16.40 5.15
C GLY A 289 14.16 16.01 5.53
N LEU A 290 13.56 15.07 4.80
CA LEU A 290 12.28 14.48 5.18
C LEU A 290 12.50 13.36 6.20
N TYR A 291 11.52 13.17 7.10
CA TYR A 291 11.50 12.01 7.97
C TYR A 291 11.13 10.78 7.13
N ALA A 292 12.13 10.06 6.62
CA ALA A 292 11.95 8.89 5.76
C ALA A 292 12.76 7.66 6.25
N GLU A 293 12.92 7.55 7.57
CA GLU A 293 13.74 6.54 8.26
C GLU A 293 12.89 5.46 8.95
N SER A 294 11.63 5.28 8.53
CA SER A 294 10.70 4.30 9.12
C SER A 294 10.01 3.48 8.03
N VAL A 295 9.81 2.19 8.26
CA VAL A 295 9.16 1.26 7.31
C VAL A 295 7.95 0.59 7.96
N LEU A 296 6.83 0.57 7.24
CA LEU A 296 5.71 -0.30 7.53
C LEU A 296 6.00 -1.69 6.94
N ALA A 297 6.36 -2.63 7.81
CA ALA A 297 6.68 -4.00 7.44
C ALA A 297 5.40 -4.82 7.28
N GLN A 298 4.73 -4.66 6.13
CA GLN A 298 3.41 -5.25 5.85
C GLN A 298 3.33 -5.81 4.43
N PRO A 299 2.89 -7.08 4.25
CA PRO A 299 2.55 -8.05 5.28
C PRO A 299 3.80 -8.73 5.85
N LEU A 300 3.66 -9.29 7.05
CA LEU A 300 4.52 -10.39 7.50
C LEU A 300 3.96 -11.71 6.97
N LEU A 301 4.68 -12.40 6.08
CA LEU A 301 4.34 -13.77 5.65
C LEU A 301 5.12 -14.79 6.48
N LEU A 302 4.47 -15.32 7.52
CA LEU A 302 5.14 -16.07 8.58
C LEU A 302 5.95 -17.28 8.10
N PRO A 303 5.47 -18.12 7.15
CA PRO A 303 6.25 -19.27 6.66
C PRO A 303 7.59 -18.87 6.02
N TYR A 304 7.71 -17.62 5.55
CA TYR A 304 8.92 -17.11 4.92
C TYR A 304 9.81 -16.29 5.84
N MET A 305 9.51 -16.19 7.14
CA MET A 305 10.36 -15.50 8.12
C MET A 305 11.56 -16.37 8.55
N THR A 306 12.27 -16.93 7.58
CA THR A 306 13.51 -17.68 7.78
C THR A 306 14.65 -16.74 8.19
N GLU A 307 15.74 -17.29 8.74
CA GLU A 307 16.90 -16.49 9.11
C GLU A 307 17.48 -15.71 7.93
N TYR A 308 17.59 -16.37 6.77
CA TYR A 308 18.08 -15.76 5.55
C TYR A 308 17.22 -14.57 5.10
N VAL A 309 15.89 -14.73 5.09
CA VAL A 309 14.97 -13.65 4.66
C VAL A 309 15.03 -12.47 5.62
N LEU A 310 15.08 -12.73 6.94
CA LEU A 310 15.18 -11.68 7.94
C LEU A 310 16.53 -10.95 7.89
N ASP A 311 17.64 -11.68 7.78
CA ASP A 311 18.98 -11.11 7.66
C ASP A 311 19.08 -10.19 6.45
N ASN A 312 18.63 -10.67 5.29
CA ASN A 312 18.61 -9.91 4.05
C ASN A 312 17.71 -8.67 4.17
N TYR A 313 16.49 -8.83 4.72
CA TYR A 313 15.53 -7.74 4.90
C TYR A 313 16.11 -6.63 5.79
N PHE A 314 16.55 -6.95 7.01
CA PHE A 314 17.08 -5.95 7.93
C PHE A 314 18.42 -5.37 7.47
N SER A 315 19.27 -6.14 6.78
CA SER A 315 20.50 -5.63 6.18
C SER A 315 20.21 -4.56 5.13
N GLN A 316 19.25 -4.78 4.25
CA GLN A 316 18.83 -3.78 3.25
C GLN A 316 18.26 -2.53 3.92
N LEU A 317 17.38 -2.68 4.91
CA LEU A 317 16.80 -1.55 5.66
C LEU A 317 17.89 -0.72 6.36
N SER A 318 18.83 -1.37 7.05
CA SER A 318 19.92 -0.71 7.78
C SER A 318 20.82 0.07 6.83
N ARG A 319 21.20 -0.51 5.67
CA ARG A 319 21.97 0.20 4.62
C ARG A 319 21.23 1.40 4.05
N ALA A 320 19.90 1.36 4.02
CA ALA A 320 19.05 2.46 3.58
C ALA A 320 18.80 3.54 4.65
N GLY A 321 19.46 3.42 5.82
CA GLY A 321 19.32 4.40 6.91
C GLY A 321 17.99 4.30 7.66
N ILE A 322 17.25 3.20 7.51
CA ILE A 322 16.03 2.97 8.28
C ILE A 322 16.38 2.73 9.75
N LYS A 323 15.66 3.40 10.64
CA LYS A 323 15.85 3.35 12.10
C LYS A 323 14.70 2.68 12.83
N ASN A 324 13.54 2.57 12.19
CA ASN A 324 12.37 1.97 12.81
C ASN A 324 11.56 1.12 11.82
N ILE A 325 11.00 0.02 12.31
CA ILE A 325 9.96 -0.72 11.58
C ILE A 325 8.67 -0.80 12.39
N LYS A 326 7.54 -0.83 11.67
CA LYS A 326 6.25 -1.27 12.20
C LYS A 326 5.89 -2.62 11.57
N PRO A 327 6.14 -3.74 12.25
CA PRO A 327 5.62 -5.03 11.83
C PRO A 327 4.09 -5.04 11.87
N GLU A 328 3.49 -5.51 10.78
CA GLU A 328 2.06 -5.72 10.68
C GLU A 328 1.79 -7.14 10.19
N PHE A 329 1.27 -7.97 11.08
CA PHE A 329 0.78 -9.29 10.70
C PHE A 329 -0.24 -9.17 9.57
N LEU A 330 -0.14 -10.09 8.60
CA LEU A 330 -1.20 -10.25 7.61
C LEU A 330 -2.49 -10.57 8.34
N THR A 331 -3.48 -9.69 8.22
CA THR A 331 -4.85 -9.93 8.64
C THR A 331 -5.70 -10.15 7.40
N VAL A 332 -6.38 -11.28 7.33
CA VAL A 332 -6.87 -11.79 6.05
C VAL A 332 -8.29 -12.34 6.19
N ASP A 333 -9.09 -12.11 5.16
CA ASP A 333 -10.34 -12.84 4.98
C ASP A 333 -10.02 -14.23 4.44
N PRO A 334 -10.68 -15.32 4.86
CA PRO A 334 -10.39 -16.64 4.30
C PRO A 334 -10.49 -16.71 2.77
N LYS A 335 -11.35 -15.90 2.13
CA LYS A 335 -11.38 -15.79 0.66
C LYS A 335 -10.07 -15.27 0.10
N ASN A 336 -9.50 -14.24 0.72
CA ASN A 336 -8.23 -13.68 0.30
C ASN A 336 -7.04 -14.56 0.70
N LEU A 337 -7.12 -15.30 1.81
CA LEU A 337 -6.13 -16.32 2.16
C LEU A 337 -6.02 -17.37 1.06
N ALA A 338 -7.15 -17.74 0.42
CA ALA A 338 -7.14 -18.64 -0.72
C ALA A 338 -6.35 -18.09 -1.91
N PHE A 339 -6.38 -16.78 -2.18
CA PHE A 339 -5.58 -16.15 -3.24
C PHE A 339 -4.08 -16.28 -2.96
N LEU A 340 -3.65 -15.94 -1.75
CA LEU A 340 -2.24 -16.03 -1.34
C LEU A 340 -1.74 -17.47 -1.40
N SER A 341 -2.59 -18.40 -1.00
CA SER A 341 -2.32 -19.83 -1.02
C SER A 341 -2.07 -20.37 -2.43
N GLN A 342 -2.64 -19.77 -3.49
CA GLN A 342 -2.34 -20.19 -4.86
C GLN A 342 -0.85 -19.97 -5.21
N PHE A 343 -0.32 -18.81 -4.84
CA PHE A 343 1.07 -18.46 -5.10
C PHE A 343 2.02 -19.25 -4.22
N VAL A 344 1.69 -19.45 -2.94
CA VAL A 344 2.51 -20.29 -2.06
C VAL A 344 2.50 -21.75 -2.53
N HIS A 345 1.36 -22.29 -2.94
CA HIS A 345 1.26 -23.64 -3.48
C HIS A 345 2.13 -23.83 -4.73
N HIS A 346 2.15 -22.84 -5.60
CA HIS A 346 2.94 -22.88 -6.81
C HIS A 346 4.46 -22.85 -6.54
N PHE A 347 4.93 -21.92 -5.70
CA PHE A 347 6.36 -21.73 -5.48
C PHE A 347 6.96 -22.68 -4.43
N ASN A 348 6.20 -22.96 -3.36
CA ASN A 348 6.65 -23.69 -2.18
C ASN A 348 5.49 -24.51 -1.60
N PRO A 349 5.03 -25.58 -2.28
CA PRO A 349 3.90 -26.40 -1.84
C PRO A 349 4.08 -26.96 -0.42
N GLU A 350 5.33 -27.19 0.02
CA GLU A 350 5.68 -27.63 1.37
C GLU A 350 5.32 -26.62 2.47
N LEU A 351 5.24 -25.32 2.15
CA LEU A 351 4.89 -24.26 3.10
C LEU A 351 3.37 -24.01 3.19
N MET A 352 2.56 -24.73 2.41
CA MET A 352 1.10 -24.52 2.38
C MET A 352 0.43 -24.82 3.71
N LYS A 353 0.86 -25.92 4.36
CA LYS A 353 0.37 -26.28 5.69
C LYS A 353 0.66 -25.16 6.69
N ASP A 354 1.93 -24.73 6.75
CA ASP A 354 2.38 -23.67 7.65
C ASP A 354 1.68 -22.33 7.36
N LEU A 355 1.32 -22.03 6.11
CA LEU A 355 0.54 -20.83 5.80
C LEU A 355 -0.89 -20.94 6.33
N LEU A 356 -1.58 -22.04 6.07
CA LEU A 356 -3.01 -22.16 6.34
C LEU A 356 -3.28 -22.40 7.84
N GLU A 357 -2.54 -23.33 8.45
CA GLU A 357 -2.77 -23.78 9.83
C GLU A 357 -2.71 -22.62 10.84
N VAL A 358 -1.83 -21.64 10.61
CA VAL A 358 -1.71 -20.46 11.50
C VAL A 358 -2.92 -19.53 11.44
N TYR A 359 -3.78 -19.63 10.45
CA TYR A 359 -4.99 -18.81 10.33
C TYR A 359 -6.26 -19.59 10.66
N ILE A 360 -6.39 -20.81 10.13
CA ILE A 360 -7.65 -21.59 10.18
C ILE A 360 -7.63 -22.74 11.18
N GLY A 361 -6.56 -22.90 11.96
CA GLY A 361 -6.50 -23.88 13.05
C GLY A 361 -7.63 -23.66 14.06
N SER A 362 -8.12 -24.77 14.64
CA SER A 362 -9.30 -24.78 15.53
C SER A 362 -9.20 -23.84 16.74
N GLY A 363 -7.98 -23.57 17.23
CA GLY A 363 -7.71 -22.65 18.33
C GLY A 363 -7.63 -21.16 17.97
N ASN A 364 -7.75 -20.79 16.69
CA ASN A 364 -7.47 -19.43 16.22
C ASN A 364 -8.71 -18.69 15.67
N SER A 365 -9.90 -19.29 15.78
CA SER A 365 -11.14 -18.74 15.19
C SER A 365 -11.59 -17.40 15.81
N ASP A 366 -11.15 -17.09 17.03
CA ASP A 366 -11.47 -15.86 17.78
C ASP A 366 -10.41 -14.76 17.60
N HIS A 367 -9.23 -15.07 17.08
CA HIS A 367 -8.14 -14.13 16.96
C HIS A 367 -8.33 -13.26 15.71
N ARG A 368 -9.13 -12.20 15.89
CA ARG A 368 -9.56 -11.35 14.79
C ARG A 368 -9.17 -9.90 14.97
N LYS A 369 -8.80 -9.28 13.86
CA LYS A 369 -8.41 -7.88 13.78
C LYS A 369 -9.16 -7.21 12.62
N GLN A 370 -9.47 -5.92 12.77
CA GLN A 370 -9.95 -5.01 11.72
C GLN A 370 -10.95 -5.63 10.73
N ARG A 371 -12.24 -5.33 10.87
CA ARG A 371 -13.31 -5.91 10.02
C ARG A 371 -13.45 -7.44 10.18
N LEU A 372 -13.20 -7.95 11.40
CA LEU A 372 -13.35 -9.37 11.77
C LEU A 372 -12.46 -10.35 10.97
N ARG A 373 -11.36 -9.87 10.40
CA ARG A 373 -10.42 -10.69 9.64
C ARG A 373 -9.57 -11.55 10.56
N LEU A 374 -9.17 -12.72 10.08
CA LEU A 374 -8.28 -13.62 10.81
C LEU A 374 -6.91 -12.96 10.98
N ALA A 375 -6.39 -13.00 12.20
CA ALA A 375 -4.98 -12.77 12.49
C ALA A 375 -4.29 -14.13 12.65
N PRO A 376 -2.96 -14.22 12.46
CA PRO A 376 -2.25 -15.47 12.67
C PRO A 376 -2.26 -15.87 14.15
N ASP A 377 -2.10 -17.16 14.44
CA ASP A 377 -2.06 -17.73 15.79
C ASP A 377 -1.24 -16.89 16.77
N ARG A 378 -1.72 -16.77 18.02
CA ARG A 378 -1.15 -15.89 19.03
C ARG A 378 0.25 -16.32 19.47
N GLU A 379 0.48 -17.61 19.67
CA GLU A 379 1.79 -18.12 20.12
C GLU A 379 2.84 -18.00 19.00
N ILE A 380 2.42 -18.28 17.77
CA ILE A 380 3.26 -18.10 16.58
C ILE A 380 3.56 -16.61 16.39
N SER A 381 2.56 -15.74 16.55
CA SER A 381 2.74 -14.28 16.48
C SER A 381 3.77 -13.78 17.51
N ILE A 382 3.70 -14.26 18.75
CA ILE A 382 4.67 -13.93 19.80
C ILE A 382 6.08 -14.37 19.39
N THR A 383 6.22 -15.63 18.95
CA THR A 383 7.50 -16.20 18.51
C THR A 383 8.11 -15.36 17.38
N MET A 384 7.30 -14.98 16.39
CA MET A 384 7.74 -14.18 15.25
C MET A 384 8.10 -12.75 15.64
N LEU A 385 7.39 -12.12 16.58
CA LEU A 385 7.77 -10.81 17.11
C LEU A 385 9.10 -10.84 17.85
N ARG A 386 9.41 -11.91 18.59
CA ARG A 386 10.72 -12.07 19.24
C ARG A 386 11.84 -12.21 18.22
N LYS A 387 11.59 -13.00 17.18
CA LYS A 387 12.55 -13.13 16.09
C LYS A 387 12.79 -11.78 15.41
N LEU A 388 11.74 -11.01 15.18
CA LEU A 388 11.88 -9.65 14.66
C LEU A 388 12.66 -8.74 15.61
N GLU A 389 12.38 -8.78 16.92
CA GLU A 389 13.10 -8.00 17.95
C GLU A 389 14.60 -8.29 17.94
N GLU A 390 14.98 -9.57 17.86
CA GLU A 390 16.38 -10.00 17.78
C GLU A 390 17.10 -9.43 16.56
N TYR A 391 16.49 -9.59 15.37
CA TYR A 391 17.09 -9.09 14.13
C TYR A 391 17.10 -7.56 14.08
N ALA A 392 16.04 -6.91 14.51
CA ALA A 392 15.98 -5.46 14.59
C ALA A 392 17.13 -4.92 15.47
N LYS A 393 17.34 -5.52 16.65
CA LYS A 393 18.46 -5.19 17.54
C LYS A 393 19.82 -5.43 16.88
N LYS A 394 20.02 -6.56 16.18
CA LYS A 394 21.25 -6.88 15.46
C LYS A 394 21.64 -5.77 14.46
N TYR A 395 20.66 -5.13 13.83
CA TYR A 395 20.86 -4.11 12.80
C TYR A 395 20.66 -2.66 13.29
N GLY A 396 20.46 -2.45 14.61
CA GLY A 396 20.25 -1.12 15.18
C GLY A 396 18.93 -0.45 14.77
N ILE A 397 17.89 -1.26 14.54
CA ILE A 397 16.55 -0.84 14.14
C ILE A 397 15.60 -1.05 15.31
N SER A 398 14.78 -0.05 15.65
CA SER A 398 13.74 -0.19 16.66
C SER A 398 12.43 -0.74 16.07
N ILE A 399 11.56 -1.28 16.92
CA ILE A 399 10.24 -1.79 16.52
C ILE A 399 9.13 -0.97 17.17
N SER A 400 8.11 -0.58 16.38
CA SER A 400 6.84 -0.05 16.89
C SER A 400 5.71 -1.06 16.65
N ILE A 401 4.94 -1.40 17.69
CA ILE A 401 3.81 -2.32 17.57
C ILE A 401 2.49 -1.62 17.87
N CYS A 402 1.40 -2.10 17.26
CA CYS A 402 0.10 -1.48 17.44
C CYS A 402 -0.54 -1.87 18.78
N ASN A 403 -1.47 -1.03 19.25
CA ASN A 403 -2.14 -1.27 20.52
C ASN A 403 -2.98 -2.56 20.55
N TRP A 404 -3.58 -2.96 19.42
CA TRP A 404 -4.27 -4.24 19.32
C TRP A 404 -3.29 -5.41 19.56
N VAL A 405 -2.10 -5.38 18.93
CA VAL A 405 -1.07 -6.44 19.12
C VAL A 405 -0.60 -6.46 20.57
N LYS A 406 -0.38 -5.30 21.19
CA LYS A 406 -0.08 -5.22 22.62
C LYS A 406 -1.19 -5.82 23.47
N HIS A 407 -2.45 -5.48 23.18
CA HIS A 407 -3.59 -5.96 23.96
C HIS A 407 -3.71 -7.48 23.87
N GLU A 408 -3.84 -8.02 22.66
CA GLU A 408 -4.08 -9.44 22.41
C GLU A 408 -2.92 -10.31 22.89
N LEU A 409 -1.69 -10.02 22.46
CA LEU A 409 -0.58 -10.94 22.71
C LEU A 409 -0.02 -10.82 24.13
N SER A 410 -0.25 -9.69 24.82
CA SER A 410 0.21 -9.53 26.20
C SER A 410 -0.57 -10.33 27.24
N GLN A 411 -1.73 -10.88 26.84
CA GLN A 411 -2.48 -11.82 27.67
C GLN A 411 -1.72 -13.14 27.83
N LEU A 412 -0.93 -13.52 26.82
CA LEU A 412 -0.09 -14.73 26.84
C LEU A 412 1.37 -14.41 27.23
N ASP A 413 1.95 -13.33 26.70
CA ASP A 413 3.29 -12.87 27.08
C ASP A 413 3.28 -11.37 27.47
N PRO A 414 3.22 -11.05 28.78
CA PRO A 414 3.18 -9.67 29.28
C PRO A 414 4.33 -8.78 28.80
N THR A 415 5.45 -9.37 28.40
CA THR A 415 6.62 -8.61 27.96
C THR A 415 6.45 -8.02 26.56
N ILE A 416 5.48 -8.50 25.75
CA ILE A 416 5.11 -7.89 24.46
C ILE A 416 4.81 -6.39 24.61
N LYS A 417 4.25 -5.96 25.75
CA LYS A 417 3.99 -4.53 26.04
C LYS A 417 5.24 -3.66 25.98
N ARG A 418 6.42 -4.25 26.10
CA ARG A 418 7.71 -3.55 26.17
C ARG A 418 8.51 -3.58 24.87
N ILE A 419 8.11 -4.35 23.86
CA ILE A 419 8.85 -4.46 22.58
C ILE A 419 9.10 -3.10 21.94
N ASP A 420 8.14 -2.17 22.04
CA ASP A 420 8.27 -0.84 21.44
C ASP A 420 8.75 0.24 22.41
N SER A 421 9.37 -0.12 23.54
CA SER A 421 9.84 0.84 24.53
C SER A 421 10.94 1.74 23.94
N GLU A 422 11.87 1.17 23.19
CA GLU A 422 12.95 1.91 22.52
C GLU A 422 12.39 2.83 21.43
N SER A 423 11.54 2.31 20.54
CA SER A 423 10.94 3.14 19.48
C SER A 423 10.10 4.26 20.08
N SER A 424 9.39 3.99 21.18
CA SER A 424 8.60 4.99 21.91
C SER A 424 9.45 6.09 22.53
N ALA A 425 10.61 5.75 23.11
CA ALA A 425 11.57 6.72 23.62
C ALA A 425 12.16 7.59 22.50
N ASN A 426 12.31 7.03 21.30
CA ASN A 426 12.76 7.73 20.09
C ASN A 426 11.65 8.51 19.38
N GLY A 427 10.45 8.56 19.95
CA GLY A 427 9.30 9.34 19.45
C GLY A 427 8.44 8.64 18.39
N TYR A 428 8.74 7.38 18.06
CA TYR A 428 7.88 6.57 17.20
C TYR A 428 6.66 6.05 17.98
N ARG A 429 5.53 5.91 17.29
CA ARG A 429 4.28 5.38 17.85
C ARG A 429 3.68 4.30 16.95
N CYS A 430 2.52 3.76 17.35
CA CYS A 430 1.79 2.65 16.74
C CYS A 430 1.81 2.56 15.20
N LEU A 431 1.67 3.65 14.41
CA LEU A 431 1.77 3.61 12.93
C LEU A 431 3.20 3.82 12.38
N GLY A 432 4.20 3.73 13.23
CA GLY A 432 5.58 4.06 12.93
C GLY A 432 5.81 5.56 12.69
N TYR A 433 4.84 6.41 13.02
CA TYR A 433 4.92 7.86 12.86
C TYR A 433 5.63 8.53 14.04
N GLN A 434 6.32 9.62 13.75
CA GLN A 434 7.16 10.40 14.64
C GLN A 434 6.31 11.51 15.26
N ILE A 435 6.23 11.53 16.59
CA ILE A 435 5.47 12.57 17.31
C ILE A 435 6.29 13.82 17.55
N ASN A 436 7.62 13.66 17.57
CA ASN A 436 8.58 14.72 17.87
C ASN A 436 8.99 15.51 16.61
N ILE A 437 8.21 15.45 15.50
CA ILE A 437 8.52 16.16 14.24
C ILE A 437 8.71 17.68 14.45
N PHE A 438 7.99 18.27 15.42
CA PHE A 438 8.12 19.69 15.77
C PHE A 438 8.89 19.97 17.04
N ASP A 439 9.34 18.94 17.73
CA ASP A 439 10.15 19.12 18.92
C ASP A 439 11.57 19.40 18.43
N LYS A 440 12.11 20.58 18.76
CA LYS A 440 13.49 20.92 18.42
C LYS A 440 14.42 19.89 19.05
N LYS A 441 15.17 19.15 18.22
CA LYS A 441 16.33 18.39 18.65
C LYS A 441 17.55 19.28 18.73
#